data_AF-A0A7V9ED02-F1
#
_entry.id   AF-A0A7V9ED02-F1
#
_cell.length_a   1.000
_cell.length_b   1.000
_cell.length_c   1.000
_cell.angle_alpha   90.00
_cell.angle_beta   90.00
_cell.angle_gamma   90.00
#
_symmetry.space_group_name_H-M   'P 1'
#
loop_
_entity.id
_entity.type
_entity.pdbx_description
1 polymer ?
#
loop_
_entity_poly.entity_id
_entity_poly.type
_entity_poly.pdbx_seq_one_letter_code
_entity_poly.pdbx_strand_id
1 'polypeptide(L)'
;MKRRRAPVSGGQVASALFDPVRKSARWARRDKLSLFLLVASVVLTFLFFSLLGSIGPDSPGRQVPLSQLTSLVRGGDVTRATLLDQDARVVVDATNGEQLWAAYPQSDAQTANLVRTLSLSGTTVNVDQQSGKPARQILVQFLLPILLLVCLFALFTRAGQDGGAGAFAGFSKFTGKGRKKGKGAPGQTTFANVAGAGESVAELREIRDYLADPTKYERVGARAPKGV
;
A
#
# COMPACT_ATOMS: atom_id res chain seq x y z
N MET A 1 58.12 20.96 -13.79
CA MET A 1 56.79 21.61 -13.87
C MET A 1 55.91 21.16 -12.70
N LYS A 2 55.76 22.00 -11.66
CA LYS A 2 54.87 21.76 -10.50
C LYS A 2 53.50 22.39 -10.78
N ARG A 3 52.44 21.60 -10.86
CA ARG A 3 51.05 22.10 -10.95
C ARG A 3 50.60 22.59 -9.57
N ARG A 4 50.37 23.90 -9.42
CA ARG A 4 49.74 24.49 -8.22
C ARG A 4 48.26 24.09 -8.19
N ARG A 5 47.81 23.47 -7.09
CA ARG A 5 46.38 23.27 -6.81
C ARG A 5 45.82 24.58 -6.24
N ALA A 6 44.73 25.07 -6.82
CA ALA A 6 44.01 26.24 -6.32
C ALA A 6 43.33 25.94 -4.98
N PRO A 7 43.22 26.91 -4.06
CA PRO A 7 42.54 26.72 -2.79
C PRO A 7 41.02 26.66 -3.00
N VAL A 8 40.38 25.64 -2.45
CA VAL A 8 38.92 25.53 -2.42
C VAL A 8 38.39 26.60 -1.45
N SER A 9 37.63 27.56 -1.98
CA SER A 9 37.00 28.63 -1.22
C SER A 9 36.00 28.08 -0.20
N GLY A 10 36.15 28.48 1.07
CA GLY A 10 35.31 28.05 2.21
C GLY A 10 33.81 28.35 2.06
N GLY A 11 33.41 29.14 1.06
CA GLY A 11 31.99 29.39 0.76
C GLY A 11 31.25 28.20 0.13
N GLN A 12 31.95 27.28 -0.55
CA GLN A 12 31.31 26.14 -1.21
C GLN A 12 30.89 25.02 -0.25
N VAL A 13 31.50 24.96 0.93
CA VAL A 13 31.23 23.93 1.94
C VAL A 13 29.94 24.23 2.72
N ALA A 14 29.65 25.52 2.95
CA ALA A 14 28.44 25.95 3.64
C ALA A 14 27.17 25.78 2.79
N SER A 15 27.24 25.97 1.46
CA SER A 15 26.07 25.81 0.58
C SER A 15 25.60 24.36 0.41
N ALA A 16 26.48 23.38 0.65
CA ALA A 16 26.17 21.96 0.48
C ALA A 16 25.32 21.39 1.64
N LEU A 17 25.45 21.94 2.85
CA LEU A 17 24.75 21.47 4.04
C LEU A 17 23.28 21.94 4.13
N PHE A 18 22.93 23.06 3.46
CA PHE A 18 21.59 23.64 3.47
C PHE A 18 20.74 23.33 2.22
N ASP A 19 21.30 22.59 1.27
CA ASP A 19 20.64 22.27 -0.01
C ASP A 19 19.43 21.30 0.10
N PRO A 20 19.36 20.31 1.02
CA PRO A 20 18.18 19.45 1.12
C PRO A 20 16.94 20.20 1.65
N VAL A 21 17.14 21.16 2.57
CA VAL A 21 16.05 21.96 3.18
C VAL A 21 15.45 22.95 2.18
N ARG A 22 16.25 23.55 1.28
CA ARG A 22 15.74 24.46 0.24
C ARG A 22 15.04 23.72 -0.91
N LYS A 23 15.45 22.49 -1.23
CA LYS A 23 14.76 21.66 -2.25
C LYS A 23 13.41 21.14 -1.72
N SER A 24 13.35 20.68 -0.46
CA SER A 24 12.08 20.28 0.17
C SER A 24 11.09 21.44 0.30
N ALA A 25 11.56 22.65 0.63
CA ALA A 25 10.72 23.85 0.73
C ALA A 25 10.15 24.32 -0.63
N ARG A 26 10.87 24.11 -1.74
CA ARG A 26 10.39 24.42 -3.10
C ARG A 26 9.41 23.36 -3.63
N TRP A 27 9.58 22.10 -3.26
CA TRP A 27 8.63 21.03 -3.55
C TRP A 27 7.29 21.26 -2.84
N ALA A 28 7.32 21.58 -1.53
CA ALA A 28 6.13 21.84 -0.73
C ALA A 28 5.30 23.06 -1.18
N ARG A 29 5.93 24.09 -1.77
CA ARG A 29 5.22 25.28 -2.27
C ARG A 29 4.63 25.12 -3.68
N ARG A 30 5.12 24.18 -4.48
CA ARG A 30 4.69 24.00 -5.87
C ARG A 30 3.56 22.99 -6.02
N ASP A 31 3.50 21.99 -5.14
CA ASP A 31 2.47 20.95 -5.19
C ASP A 31 1.79 20.72 -3.82
N LYS A 32 0.86 21.62 -3.49
CA LYS A 32 0.06 21.56 -2.26
C LYS A 32 -0.70 20.23 -2.10
N LEU A 33 -1.06 19.57 -3.21
CA LEU A 33 -1.79 18.31 -3.18
C LEU A 33 -0.87 17.13 -2.87
N SER A 34 0.37 17.09 -3.40
CA SER A 34 1.35 16.06 -3.00
C SER A 34 1.71 16.17 -1.52
N LEU A 35 1.86 17.40 -1.00
CA LEU A 35 2.05 17.62 0.43
C LEU A 35 0.85 17.12 1.25
N PHE A 36 -0.37 17.43 0.79
CA PHE A 36 -1.60 16.94 1.41
C PHE A 36 -1.67 15.41 1.43
N LEU A 37 -1.39 14.74 0.30
CA LEU A 37 -1.40 13.27 0.21
C LEU A 37 -0.35 12.62 1.11
N LEU A 38 0.84 13.23 1.24
CA LEU A 38 1.88 12.76 2.13
C LEU A 38 1.43 12.87 3.60
N VAL A 39 0.89 14.02 4.01
CA VAL A 39 0.37 14.22 5.36
C VAL A 39 -0.80 13.26 5.63
N ALA A 40 -1.73 13.12 4.68
CA ALA A 40 -2.85 12.19 4.78
C ALA A 40 -2.39 10.74 4.93
N SER A 41 -1.36 10.31 4.18
CA SER A 41 -0.78 8.97 4.29
C SER A 41 -0.16 8.73 5.69
N VAL A 42 0.56 9.71 6.23
CA VAL A 42 1.17 9.62 7.57
C VAL A 42 0.10 9.56 8.65
N VAL A 43 -0.90 10.44 8.59
CA VAL A 43 -2.04 10.44 9.52
C VAL A 43 -2.80 9.12 9.44
N LEU A 44 -3.06 8.62 8.23
CA LEU A 44 -3.80 7.38 8.03
C LEU A 44 -3.01 6.15 8.50
N THR A 45 -1.68 6.16 8.37
CA THR A 45 -0.81 5.10 8.92
C THR A 45 -0.84 5.12 10.45
N PHE A 46 -0.70 6.29 11.06
CA PHE A 46 -0.81 6.43 12.51
C PHE A 46 -2.19 5.98 13.01
N LEU A 47 -3.25 6.43 12.34
CA LEU A 47 -4.63 6.03 12.62
C LEU A 47 -4.81 4.52 12.48
N PHE A 48 -4.28 3.89 11.43
CA PHE A 48 -4.33 2.44 11.22
C PHE A 48 -3.73 1.69 12.40
N PHE A 49 -2.48 1.97 12.77
CA PHE A 49 -1.82 1.27 13.87
C PHE A 49 -2.50 1.54 15.21
N SER A 50 -3.00 2.76 15.43
CA SER A 50 -3.75 3.11 16.63
C SER A 50 -5.08 2.34 16.73
N LEU A 51 -5.82 2.20 15.61
CA LEU A 51 -7.09 1.47 15.61
C LEU A 51 -6.88 -0.04 15.58
N LEU A 52 -5.78 -0.53 15.03
CA LEU A 52 -5.48 -1.97 14.95
C LEU A 52 -5.42 -2.60 16.35
N GLY A 53 -4.87 -1.87 17.33
CA GLY A 53 -4.87 -2.30 18.73
C GLY A 53 -6.26 -2.41 19.36
N SER A 54 -7.27 -1.69 18.84
CA SER A 54 -8.65 -1.70 19.36
C SER A 54 -9.52 -2.85 18.85
N ILE A 55 -9.01 -3.68 17.94
CA ILE A 55 -9.74 -4.80 17.34
C ILE A 55 -9.62 -6.08 18.19
N GLY A 56 -8.71 -6.09 19.17
CA GLY A 56 -8.48 -7.26 20.02
C GLY A 56 -9.73 -7.72 20.79
N PRO A 57 -9.77 -9.01 21.19
CA PRO A 57 -10.82 -9.51 22.07
C PRO A 57 -10.83 -8.79 23.42
N ASP A 58 -12.01 -8.47 23.95
CA ASP A 58 -12.15 -7.91 25.29
C ASP A 58 -12.01 -9.05 26.30
N SER A 59 -11.07 -8.93 27.22
CA SER A 59 -10.75 -10.03 28.16
C SER A 59 -10.33 -9.49 29.51
N PRO A 60 -11.29 -8.89 30.22
CA PRO A 60 -11.03 -8.39 31.55
C PRO A 60 -10.71 -9.57 32.49
N GLY A 61 -9.66 -9.41 33.30
CA GLY A 61 -9.31 -10.37 34.33
C GLY A 61 -8.36 -11.50 33.89
N ARG A 62 -8.26 -12.52 34.75
CA ARG A 62 -7.30 -13.62 34.58
C ARG A 62 -7.89 -14.74 33.73
N GLN A 63 -7.09 -15.24 32.78
CA GLN A 63 -7.48 -16.42 32.00
C GLN A 63 -7.49 -17.67 32.88
N VAL A 64 -8.57 -18.43 32.82
CA VAL A 64 -8.69 -19.76 33.43
C VAL A 64 -9.18 -20.78 32.40
N PRO A 65 -8.84 -22.08 32.55
CA PRO A 65 -9.42 -23.13 31.73
C PRO A 65 -10.95 -23.16 31.88
N LEU A 66 -11.66 -23.46 30.78
CA LEU A 66 -13.12 -23.54 30.79
C LEU A 66 -13.63 -24.55 31.83
N SER A 67 -12.93 -25.68 32.01
CA SER A 67 -13.25 -26.67 33.04
C SER A 67 -13.21 -26.07 34.45
N GLN A 68 -12.18 -25.28 34.77
CA GLN A 68 -12.06 -24.61 36.06
C GLN A 68 -13.18 -23.59 36.27
N LEU A 69 -13.49 -22.80 35.25
CA LEU A 69 -14.60 -21.84 35.31
C LEU A 69 -15.93 -22.57 35.55
N THR A 70 -16.19 -23.67 34.84
CA THR A 70 -17.42 -24.47 35.06
C THR A 70 -17.49 -25.08 36.46
N SER A 71 -16.35 -25.45 37.08
CA SER A 71 -16.35 -25.92 38.46
C SER A 71 -16.67 -24.82 39.48
N LEU A 72 -16.17 -23.60 39.27
CA LEU A 72 -16.47 -22.44 40.12
C LEU A 72 -17.95 -22.06 40.04
N VAL A 73 -18.50 -22.06 38.83
CA VAL A 73 -19.94 -21.85 38.60
C VAL A 73 -20.77 -22.89 39.35
N ARG A 74 -20.43 -24.17 39.23
CA ARG A 74 -21.15 -25.25 39.95
C ARG A 74 -20.99 -25.17 41.46
N GLY A 75 -19.85 -24.67 41.94
CA GLY A 75 -19.58 -24.43 43.36
C GLY A 75 -20.36 -23.25 43.95
N GLY A 76 -20.97 -22.40 43.13
CA GLY A 76 -21.65 -21.18 43.57
C GLY A 76 -20.70 -20.01 43.85
N ASP A 77 -19.44 -20.10 43.40
CA ASP A 77 -18.42 -19.07 43.61
C ASP A 77 -18.48 -17.93 42.57
N VAL A 78 -19.56 -17.87 41.79
CA VAL A 78 -19.75 -16.89 40.71
C VAL A 78 -21.06 -16.14 40.90
N THR A 79 -21.00 -14.81 40.81
CA THR A 79 -22.17 -13.93 40.96
C THR A 79 -22.81 -13.57 39.61
N ARG A 80 -21.97 -13.31 38.61
CA ARG A 80 -22.38 -12.91 37.26
C ARG A 80 -21.51 -13.59 36.23
N ALA A 81 -22.14 -14.03 35.14
CA ALA A 81 -21.47 -14.51 33.94
C ALA A 81 -21.92 -13.68 32.74
N THR A 82 -20.97 -13.10 32.01
CA THR A 82 -21.21 -12.35 30.78
C THR A 82 -20.56 -13.08 29.61
N LEU A 83 -21.36 -13.50 28.64
CA LEU A 83 -20.88 -14.11 27.40
C LEU A 83 -20.58 -12.99 26.39
N LEU A 84 -19.33 -12.90 25.97
CA LEU A 84 -18.85 -12.05 24.89
C LEU A 84 -18.93 -12.85 23.59
N ASP A 85 -20.03 -12.68 22.86
CA ASP A 85 -20.40 -13.55 21.73
C ASP A 85 -19.40 -13.47 20.56
N GLN A 86 -18.93 -12.27 20.22
CA GLN A 86 -18.00 -12.08 19.10
C GLN A 86 -16.58 -12.52 19.44
N ASP A 87 -16.20 -12.47 20.72
CA ASP A 87 -14.87 -12.83 21.19
C ASP A 87 -14.74 -14.32 21.55
N ALA A 88 -15.85 -15.06 21.60
CA ALA A 88 -15.94 -16.43 22.10
C ALA A 88 -15.39 -16.59 23.53
N ARG A 89 -15.71 -15.63 24.40
CA ARG A 89 -15.23 -15.59 25.80
C ARG A 89 -16.38 -15.48 26.77
N VAL A 90 -16.28 -16.18 27.90
CA VAL A 90 -17.16 -15.97 29.04
C VAL A 90 -16.36 -15.29 30.15
N VAL A 91 -16.84 -14.14 30.60
CA VAL A 91 -16.28 -13.38 31.72
C VAL A 91 -17.15 -13.66 32.93
N VAL A 92 -16.54 -14.02 34.06
CA VAL A 92 -17.23 -14.26 35.33
C VAL A 92 -16.71 -13.33 36.41
N ASP A 93 -17.65 -12.78 37.19
CA ASP A 93 -17.36 -12.04 38.41
C ASP A 93 -17.46 -13.03 39.58
N ALA A 94 -16.32 -13.43 40.14
CA ALA A 94 -16.27 -14.34 41.27
C ALA A 94 -16.74 -13.65 42.57
N THR A 95 -17.20 -14.43 43.54
CA THR A 95 -17.67 -13.93 44.86
C THR A 95 -16.59 -13.20 45.65
N ASN A 96 -15.31 -13.52 45.40
CA ASN A 96 -14.14 -12.85 45.97
C ASN A 96 -13.78 -11.51 45.30
N GLY A 97 -14.51 -11.09 44.26
CA GLY A 97 -14.26 -9.86 43.49
C GLY A 97 -13.24 -10.01 42.36
N GLU A 98 -12.67 -11.21 42.14
CA GLU A 98 -11.77 -11.47 41.01
C GLU A 98 -12.59 -11.63 39.71
N GLN A 99 -12.12 -10.98 38.63
CA GLN A 99 -12.63 -11.25 37.29
C GLN A 99 -11.81 -12.35 36.64
N LEU A 100 -12.51 -13.38 36.18
CA LEU A 100 -11.93 -14.51 35.47
C LEU A 100 -12.58 -14.61 34.11
N TRP A 101 -11.84 -15.12 33.13
CA TRP A 101 -12.42 -15.42 31.82
C TRP A 101 -11.92 -16.75 31.28
N ALA A 102 -12.78 -17.42 30.50
CA ALA A 102 -12.40 -18.60 29.74
C ALA A 102 -12.86 -18.46 28.28
N ALA A 103 -12.05 -18.97 27.36
CA ALA A 103 -12.49 -19.17 25.99
C ALA A 103 -13.42 -20.39 25.92
N TYR A 104 -14.46 -20.31 25.10
CA TYR A 104 -15.36 -21.42 24.82
C TYR A 104 -15.43 -21.68 23.31
N PRO A 105 -15.68 -22.93 22.88
CA PRO A 105 -15.87 -23.24 21.47
C PRO A 105 -17.19 -22.63 20.99
N GLN A 106 -17.11 -21.74 20.00
CA GLN A 106 -18.28 -21.11 19.39
C GLN A 106 -19.00 -22.14 18.51
N SER A 107 -19.89 -22.91 19.13
CA SER A 107 -20.73 -23.92 18.47
C SER A 107 -22.06 -24.01 19.17
N ASP A 108 -23.16 -24.10 18.41
CA ASP A 108 -24.51 -24.01 18.95
C ASP A 108 -24.76 -24.98 20.10
N ALA A 109 -24.33 -26.24 19.94
CA ALA A 109 -24.51 -27.28 20.96
C ALA A 109 -23.69 -27.02 22.24
N GLN A 110 -22.42 -26.60 22.11
CA GLN A 110 -21.56 -26.39 23.28
C GLN A 110 -21.93 -25.10 24.03
N THR A 111 -22.26 -24.04 23.30
CA THR A 111 -22.73 -22.78 23.86
C THR A 111 -24.05 -22.99 24.61
N ALA A 112 -25.01 -23.72 24.04
CA ALA A 112 -26.27 -24.03 24.71
C ALA A 112 -26.06 -24.82 26.01
N ASN A 113 -25.15 -25.79 26.01
CA ASN A 113 -24.80 -26.56 27.21
C ASN A 113 -24.14 -25.70 28.29
N LEU A 114 -23.25 -24.77 27.89
CA LEU A 114 -22.62 -23.82 28.81
C LEU A 114 -23.66 -22.88 29.42
N VAL A 115 -24.49 -22.24 28.61
CA VAL A 115 -25.57 -21.35 29.06
C VAL A 115 -26.51 -22.09 29.99
N ARG A 116 -26.90 -23.32 29.67
CA ARG A 116 -27.74 -24.16 30.55
C ARG A 116 -27.07 -24.43 31.89
N THR A 117 -25.77 -24.75 31.89
CA THR A 117 -25.01 -24.99 33.13
C THR A 117 -24.93 -23.73 33.98
N LEU A 118 -24.70 -22.57 33.37
CA LEU A 118 -24.68 -21.27 34.04
C LEU A 118 -26.05 -20.94 34.64
N SER A 119 -27.14 -21.09 33.88
CA SER A 119 -28.49 -20.77 34.35
C SER A 119 -28.97 -21.67 35.49
N LEU A 120 -28.57 -22.95 35.49
CA LEU A 120 -28.93 -23.90 36.57
C LEU A 120 -28.20 -23.63 37.88
N SER A 121 -27.07 -22.93 37.84
CA SER A 121 -26.28 -22.59 39.03
C SER A 121 -26.82 -21.38 39.82
N GLY A 122 -27.89 -20.74 39.34
CA GLY A 122 -28.42 -19.50 39.94
C GLY A 122 -27.58 -18.26 39.63
N THR A 123 -26.55 -18.37 38.79
CA THR A 123 -25.73 -17.24 38.34
C THR A 123 -26.53 -16.34 37.38
N THR A 124 -26.39 -15.01 37.51
CA THR A 124 -26.97 -14.09 36.53
C THR A 124 -26.20 -14.18 35.21
N VAL A 125 -26.86 -14.67 34.16
CA VAL A 125 -26.27 -14.81 32.81
C VAL A 125 -26.67 -13.63 31.95
N ASN A 126 -25.68 -12.90 31.44
CA ASN A 126 -25.86 -11.85 30.44
C ASN A 126 -25.14 -12.20 29.14
N VAL A 127 -25.66 -11.74 28.01
CA VAL A 127 -25.04 -11.92 26.69
C VAL A 127 -24.75 -10.55 26.12
N ASP A 128 -23.46 -10.26 25.90
CA ASP A 128 -23.00 -9.11 25.14
C ASP A 128 -22.70 -9.55 23.70
N GLN A 129 -23.57 -9.14 22.78
CA GLN A 129 -23.45 -9.45 21.35
C GLN A 129 -22.32 -8.69 20.67
N GLN A 130 -21.77 -7.66 21.32
CA GLN A 130 -20.69 -6.82 20.77
C GLN A 130 -20.98 -6.34 19.34
N SER A 131 -22.23 -5.94 19.06
CA SER A 131 -22.79 -5.74 17.71
C SER A 131 -22.01 -4.74 16.85
N GLY A 132 -21.29 -3.80 17.45
CA GLY A 132 -20.42 -2.85 16.75
C GLY A 132 -19.03 -3.39 16.37
N LYS A 133 -18.57 -4.50 16.96
CA LYS A 133 -17.23 -5.07 16.69
C LYS A 133 -17.06 -5.56 15.26
N PRO A 134 -17.99 -6.30 14.64
CA PRO A 134 -17.82 -6.79 13.27
C PRO A 134 -17.65 -5.65 12.26
N ALA A 135 -18.47 -4.60 12.37
CA ALA A 135 -18.36 -3.44 11.50
C ALA A 135 -17.03 -2.70 11.68
N ARG A 136 -16.56 -2.56 12.93
CA ARG A 136 -15.25 -1.97 13.25
C ARG A 136 -14.09 -2.81 12.71
N GLN A 137 -14.16 -4.14 12.88
CA GLN A 137 -13.21 -5.09 12.31
C GLN A 137 -13.10 -4.90 10.80
N ILE A 138 -14.24 -4.86 10.09
CA ILE A 138 -14.24 -4.68 8.64
C ILE A 138 -13.61 -3.34 8.24
N LEU A 139 -13.99 -2.25 8.92
CA LEU A 139 -13.49 -0.91 8.66
C LEU A 139 -11.95 -0.84 8.81
N VAL A 140 -11.43 -1.35 9.92
CA VAL A 140 -10.00 -1.22 10.23
C VAL A 140 -9.16 -2.26 9.46
N GLN A 141 -9.67 -3.47 9.24
CA GLN A 141 -8.90 -4.54 8.60
C GLN A 141 -8.95 -4.51 7.06
N PHE A 142 -10.01 -3.95 6.46
CA PHE A 142 -10.15 -3.88 5.01
C PHE A 142 -10.17 -2.44 4.49
N LEU A 143 -11.09 -1.61 4.95
CA LEU A 143 -11.30 -0.28 4.34
C LEU A 143 -10.08 0.64 4.54
N LEU A 144 -9.51 0.66 5.75
CA LEU A 144 -8.41 1.55 6.10
C LEU A 144 -7.10 1.19 5.36
N PRO A 145 -6.70 -0.09 5.22
CA PRO A 145 -5.60 -0.52 4.34
C PRO A 145 -5.83 -0.17 2.87
N ILE A 146 -7.06 -0.35 2.35
CA ILE A 146 -7.38 0.03 0.97
C ILE A 146 -7.21 1.53 0.77
N LEU A 147 -7.72 2.35 1.70
CA LEU A 147 -7.58 3.80 1.64
C LEU A 147 -6.11 4.24 1.70
N LEU A 148 -5.30 3.57 2.51
CA LEU A 148 -3.85 3.81 2.61
C LEU A 148 -3.16 3.48 1.29
N LEU A 149 -3.50 2.34 0.68
CA LEU A 149 -2.98 1.95 -0.63
C LEU A 149 -3.36 2.97 -1.71
N VAL A 150 -4.61 3.44 -1.73
CA VAL A 150 -5.08 4.46 -2.68
C VAL A 150 -4.31 5.78 -2.48
N CYS A 151 -4.14 6.21 -1.24
CA CYS A 151 -3.41 7.45 -0.93
C CYS A 151 -1.94 7.36 -1.35
N LEU A 152 -1.29 6.23 -1.05
CA LEU A 152 0.10 5.97 -1.41
C LEU A 152 0.28 5.84 -2.94
N PHE A 153 -0.66 5.17 -3.61
CA PHE A 153 -0.65 5.03 -5.07
C PHE A 153 -0.83 6.38 -5.76
N ALA A 154 -1.77 7.21 -5.29
CA ALA A 154 -1.95 8.57 -5.76
C ALA A 154 -0.69 9.43 -5.53
N LEU A 155 -0.02 9.27 -4.38
CA LEU A 155 1.24 9.94 -4.09
C LEU A 155 2.34 9.53 -5.08
N PHE A 156 2.51 8.23 -5.35
CA PHE A 156 3.55 7.73 -6.25
C PHE A 156 3.34 8.11 -7.71
N THR A 157 2.10 8.05 -8.20
CA THR A 157 1.76 8.46 -9.57
C THR A 157 2.02 9.95 -9.77
N ARG A 158 1.82 10.78 -8.74
CA ARG A 158 2.07 12.22 -8.78
C ARG A 158 3.56 12.55 -8.65
N ALA A 159 4.28 11.88 -7.74
CA ALA A 159 5.73 12.02 -7.59
C ALA A 159 6.50 11.67 -8.87
N GLY A 160 5.99 10.75 -9.69
CA GLY A 160 6.60 10.34 -10.96
C GLY A 160 6.43 11.32 -12.12
N GLN A 161 5.51 12.30 -12.05
CA GLN A 161 5.24 13.24 -13.14
C GLN A 161 6.23 14.42 -13.22
N ASP A 162 6.90 14.75 -12.10
CA ASP A 162 7.77 15.93 -11.99
C ASP A 162 9.24 15.69 -12.42
N GLY A 163 9.51 14.63 -13.19
CA GLY A 163 10.75 14.50 -13.96
C GLY A 163 11.93 13.80 -13.26
N GLY A 164 11.68 12.94 -12.26
CA GLY A 164 12.75 12.17 -11.62
C GLY A 164 12.25 10.86 -11.02
N ALA A 165 12.19 9.82 -11.85
CA ALA A 165 12.19 8.41 -11.46
C ALA A 165 11.49 8.04 -10.13
N GLY A 166 10.17 8.20 -10.06
CA GLY A 166 9.36 7.47 -9.09
C GLY A 166 9.36 5.98 -9.42
N ALA A 167 9.12 5.11 -8.43
CA ALA A 167 9.13 3.64 -8.54
C ALA A 167 8.30 3.04 -9.71
N PHE A 168 7.42 3.83 -10.35
CA PHE A 168 6.59 3.44 -11.49
C PHE A 168 7.12 3.90 -12.87
N ALA A 169 8.29 4.56 -12.93
CA ALA A 169 8.90 4.97 -14.19
C ALA A 169 9.25 3.78 -15.10
N GLY A 170 9.47 2.58 -14.53
CA GLY A 170 9.63 1.34 -15.29
C GLY A 170 8.33 0.85 -15.93
N PHE A 171 7.19 1.01 -15.25
CA PHE A 171 5.88 0.53 -15.71
C PHE A 171 5.26 1.47 -16.77
N SER A 172 5.46 2.79 -16.65
CA SER A 172 5.02 3.75 -17.67
C SER A 172 5.72 3.56 -19.03
N LYS A 173 6.93 2.99 -19.05
CA LYS A 173 7.63 2.61 -20.29
C LYS A 173 6.93 1.45 -21.02
N PHE A 174 6.23 0.57 -20.30
CA PHE A 174 5.52 -0.58 -20.88
C PHE A 174 4.20 -0.19 -21.57
N THR A 175 3.50 0.84 -21.07
CA THR A 175 2.21 1.30 -21.64
C THR A 175 2.35 2.33 -22.78
N GLY A 176 3.56 2.57 -23.31
CA GLY A 176 3.80 3.42 -24.49
C GLY A 176 3.52 4.92 -24.34
N LYS A 177 2.87 5.36 -23.25
CA LYS A 177 2.39 6.74 -23.03
C LYS A 177 3.50 7.76 -22.73
N GLY A 178 4.75 7.30 -22.54
CA GLY A 178 5.89 8.12 -22.14
C GLY A 178 6.76 8.68 -23.28
N ARG A 179 6.57 8.26 -24.54
CA ARG A 179 7.22 8.95 -25.66
C ARG A 179 6.40 10.17 -26.04
N LYS A 180 6.54 11.26 -25.27
CA LYS A 180 6.38 12.58 -25.90
C LYS A 180 7.38 12.60 -27.04
N LYS A 181 6.88 12.67 -28.27
CA LYS A 181 7.62 12.74 -29.52
C LYS A 181 8.37 14.08 -29.56
N GLY A 182 9.34 14.24 -28.66
CA GLY A 182 10.29 15.33 -28.68
C GLY A 182 11.13 15.15 -29.93
N LYS A 183 11.01 16.11 -30.84
CA LYS A 183 11.93 16.25 -31.96
C LYS A 183 13.35 16.25 -31.39
N GLY A 184 14.14 15.24 -31.76
CA GLY A 184 15.54 15.10 -31.34
C GLY A 184 15.75 14.25 -30.10
N ALA A 185 15.50 12.93 -30.19
CA ALA A 185 16.19 12.00 -29.31
C ALA A 185 17.66 11.87 -29.77
N PRO A 186 18.66 11.97 -28.87
CA PRO A 186 20.01 11.54 -29.20
C PRO A 186 19.99 10.02 -29.39
N GLY A 187 20.42 9.55 -30.56
CA GLY A 187 20.40 8.13 -30.92
C GLY A 187 19.50 7.76 -32.10
N GLN A 188 19.25 8.67 -33.05
CA GLN A 188 18.70 8.26 -34.35
C GLN A 188 19.74 7.37 -35.05
N THR A 189 19.47 6.06 -35.07
CA THR A 189 20.26 5.11 -35.84
C THR A 189 20.03 5.38 -37.32
N THR A 190 21.07 5.77 -38.04
CA THR A 190 20.99 5.95 -39.49
C THR A 190 21.47 4.68 -40.20
N PHE A 191 21.18 4.55 -41.49
CA PHE A 191 21.75 3.48 -42.32
C PHE A 191 23.29 3.48 -42.37
N ALA A 192 23.95 4.58 -41.95
CA ALA A 192 25.40 4.61 -41.81
C ALA A 192 25.91 3.81 -40.61
N ASN A 193 25.04 3.51 -39.64
CA ASN A 193 25.37 2.78 -38.42
C ASN A 193 25.15 1.26 -38.54
N VAL A 194 24.93 0.73 -39.75
CA VAL A 194 24.67 -0.69 -40.02
C VAL A 194 25.85 -1.30 -40.79
N ALA A 195 26.56 -2.24 -40.18
CA ALA A 195 27.68 -2.95 -40.81
C ALA A 195 27.26 -4.38 -41.25
N GLY A 196 27.82 -4.86 -42.36
CA GLY A 196 27.73 -6.27 -42.78
C GLY A 196 26.52 -6.69 -43.65
N ALA A 197 25.56 -5.80 -43.92
CA ALA A 197 24.35 -6.10 -44.68
C ALA A 197 24.12 -5.10 -45.84
N GLY A 198 25.10 -4.94 -46.72
CA GLY A 198 25.10 -3.92 -47.78
C GLY A 198 23.91 -4.04 -48.75
N GLU A 199 23.59 -5.27 -49.18
CA GLU A 199 22.48 -5.55 -50.10
C GLU A 199 21.12 -5.22 -49.48
N SER A 200 20.84 -5.74 -48.27
CA SER A 200 19.59 -5.46 -47.55
C SER A 200 19.42 -3.98 -47.18
N VAL A 201 20.51 -3.28 -46.87
CA VAL A 201 20.45 -1.83 -46.62
C VAL A 201 20.19 -1.05 -47.92
N ALA A 202 20.63 -1.53 -49.08
CA ALA A 202 20.35 -0.90 -50.37
C ALA A 202 18.86 -1.02 -50.73
N GLU A 203 18.27 -2.20 -50.56
CA GLU A 203 16.82 -2.41 -50.77
C GLU A 203 15.97 -1.53 -49.84
N LEU A 204 16.34 -1.43 -48.56
CA LEU A 204 15.64 -0.57 -47.60
C LEU A 204 15.81 0.93 -47.91
N ARG A 205 16.93 1.34 -48.53
CA ARG A 205 17.12 2.73 -48.99
C ARG A 205 16.18 3.09 -50.12
N GLU A 206 15.90 2.16 -51.03
CA GLU A 206 14.93 2.38 -52.11
C GLU A 206 13.52 2.61 -51.55
N ILE A 207 13.10 1.79 -50.58
CA ILE A 207 11.80 1.96 -49.91
C ILE A 207 11.74 3.30 -49.18
N ARG A 208 12.81 3.69 -48.46
CA ARG A 208 12.91 5.01 -47.82
C ARG A 208 12.77 6.13 -48.87
N ASP A 209 13.46 6.03 -49.99
CA ASP A 209 13.46 7.06 -51.03
C ASP A 209 12.10 7.18 -51.72
N TYR A 210 11.41 6.06 -51.93
CA TYR A 210 10.02 6.05 -52.36
C TYR A 210 9.09 6.73 -51.34
N LEU A 211 9.26 6.45 -50.05
CA LEU A 211 8.46 7.10 -49.00
C LEU A 211 8.77 8.59 -48.82
N ALA A 212 10.00 9.01 -49.17
CA ALA A 212 10.41 10.40 -49.10
C ALA A 212 9.89 11.23 -50.29
N ASP A 213 9.89 10.65 -51.49
CA ASP A 213 9.36 11.28 -52.71
C ASP A 213 8.74 10.23 -53.67
N PRO A 214 7.47 9.86 -53.49
CA PRO A 214 6.82 8.84 -54.31
C PRO A 214 6.60 9.32 -55.76
N THR A 215 6.50 10.63 -55.98
CA THR A 215 6.20 11.21 -57.30
C THR A 215 7.31 10.94 -58.32
N LYS A 216 8.57 10.84 -57.85
CA LYS A 216 9.73 10.45 -58.65
C LYS A 216 9.54 9.07 -59.28
N TYR A 217 8.95 8.13 -58.55
CA TYR A 217 8.76 6.74 -58.98
C TYR A 217 7.51 6.58 -59.84
N GLU A 218 6.45 7.33 -59.56
CA GLU A 218 5.24 7.36 -60.39
C GLU A 218 5.52 7.88 -61.81
N ARG A 219 6.38 8.91 -61.95
CA ARG A 219 6.75 9.50 -63.25
C ARG A 219 7.44 8.52 -64.20
N VAL A 220 8.13 7.52 -63.66
CA VAL A 220 8.81 6.46 -64.44
C VAL A 220 7.95 5.20 -64.55
N GLY A 221 6.71 5.22 -64.03
CA GLY A 221 5.80 4.08 -64.03
C GLY A 221 6.24 2.94 -63.10
N ALA A 222 7.14 3.21 -62.15
CA ALA A 222 7.63 2.20 -61.22
C ALA A 222 6.52 1.81 -60.23
N ARG A 223 6.37 0.51 -59.99
CA ARG A 223 5.36 -0.02 -59.07
C ARG A 223 5.80 0.18 -57.61
N ALA A 224 4.86 0.53 -56.74
CA ALA A 224 5.12 0.67 -55.32
C ALA A 224 5.69 -0.64 -54.71
N PRO A 225 6.75 -0.56 -53.87
CA PRO A 225 7.31 -1.72 -53.20
C PRO A 225 6.28 -2.32 -52.22
N LYS A 226 6.20 -3.64 -52.15
CA LYS A 226 5.18 -4.36 -51.36
C LYS A 226 5.64 -4.74 -49.94
N GLY A 227 6.77 -4.18 -49.51
CA GLY A 227 7.41 -4.49 -48.23
C GLY A 227 8.59 -5.46 -48.39
N VAL A 228 9.31 -5.65 -47.29
CA VAL A 228 10.35 -6.68 -47.07
C VAL A 228 9.95 -7.57 -45.91
#